data_AF-A0A401M5V1-F1
#
_entry.id   AF-A0A401M5V1-F1
#
_cell.length_a   1.000
_cell.length_b   1.000
_cell.length_c   1.000
_cell.angle_alpha   90.00
_cell.angle_beta   90.00
_cell.angle_gamma   90.00
#
_symmetry.space_group_name_H-M   'P 1'
#
loop_
_entity.id
_entity.type
_entity.pdbx_description
1 polymer ?
#
loop_
_entity_poly.entity_id
_entity_poly.type
_entity_poly.pdbx_seq_one_letter_code
_entity_poly.pdbx_strand_id
1 'polypeptide(L)'
;MDRLNERYPQVSLSAEQVSRPAADALVEAGDEAELLVLGSRAFSGFGDFMAGSVALVTVARVARPVVLVRADQPVDDEHGPDARGRPSAHTPYRDIVVGVDPTHPCQELLAFAF
;
A
#
# COMPACT_ATOMS: atom_id res chain seq x y z
N MET A 1 2.93 -8.96 16.92
CA MET A 1 2.14 -7.80 17.40
C MET A 1 2.92 -7.01 18.44
N ASP A 2 3.54 -7.67 19.42
CA ASP A 2 4.28 -7.02 20.52
C ASP A 2 5.31 -5.97 20.07
N ARG A 3 6.22 -6.32 19.16
CA ARG A 3 7.19 -5.36 18.60
C ARG A 3 6.57 -4.14 17.92
N LEU A 4 5.40 -4.30 17.31
CA LEU A 4 4.71 -3.21 16.62
C LEU A 4 4.03 -2.29 17.64
N ASN A 5 3.41 -2.89 18.66
CA ASN A 5 2.80 -2.19 19.79
C ASN A 5 3.83 -1.40 20.62
N GLU A 6 5.00 -1.98 20.86
CA GLU A 6 6.12 -1.30 21.53
C GLU A 6 6.62 -0.08 20.73
N ARG A 7 6.65 -0.19 19.40
CA ARG A 7 7.16 0.86 18.51
C ARG A 7 6.14 1.96 18.24
N TYR A 8 4.86 1.61 18.19
CA TYR A 8 3.75 2.53 17.88
C TYR A 8 2.61 2.37 18.90
N PRO A 9 2.85 2.69 20.20
CA PRO A 9 1.89 2.43 21.27
C PRO A 9 0.60 3.26 21.15
N GLN A 10 0.61 4.33 20.37
CA GLN A 10 -0.57 5.14 20.06
C GLN A 10 -1.52 4.47 19.05
N VAL A 11 -1.09 3.39 18.38
CA VAL A 11 -1.89 2.70 17.37
C VAL A 11 -2.59 1.51 18.03
N SER A 12 -3.92 1.49 17.98
CA SER A 12 -4.69 0.33 18.41
C SER A 12 -4.53 -0.79 17.39
N LEU A 13 -4.00 -1.95 17.82
CA LEU A 13 -3.73 -3.09 16.96
C LEU A 13 -4.68 -4.24 17.28
N SER A 14 -5.31 -4.78 16.24
CA SER A 14 -6.06 -6.03 16.29
C SER A 14 -5.55 -6.98 15.20
N ALA A 15 -5.80 -8.27 15.38
CA ALA A 15 -5.52 -9.28 14.37
C ALA A 15 -6.66 -10.29 14.38
N GLU A 16 -7.12 -10.67 13.19
CA GLU A 16 -8.15 -11.66 13.00
C GLU A 16 -7.67 -12.73 12.02
N GLN A 17 -7.99 -13.99 12.33
CA GLN A 17 -7.79 -15.10 11.41
C GLN A 17 -9.15 -15.53 10.85
N VAL A 18 -9.35 -15.29 9.56
CA VAL A 18 -10.61 -15.58 8.88
C VAL A 18 -10.47 -16.83 8.02
N SER A 19 -11.43 -17.75 8.12
CA SER A 19 -11.49 -18.97 7.30
C SER A 19 -12.38 -18.78 6.07
N ARG A 20 -11.98 -17.86 5.18
CA ARG A 20 -12.68 -17.54 3.91
C ARG A 20 -11.65 -17.36 2.78
N PRO A 21 -12.06 -17.41 1.50
CA PRO A 21 -11.17 -17.04 0.41
C PRO A 21 -10.59 -15.63 0.65
N ALA A 22 -9.27 -15.50 0.54
CA ALA A 22 -8.56 -14.29 0.96
C ALA A 22 -9.09 -13.02 0.26
N ALA A 23 -9.34 -13.11 -1.06
CA ALA A 23 -9.84 -11.96 -1.81
C ALA A 23 -11.22 -11.50 -1.33
N ASP A 24 -12.13 -12.42 -1.00
CA ASP A 24 -13.47 -12.07 -0.53
C ASP A 24 -13.43 -11.46 0.88
N ALA A 25 -12.61 -12.02 1.77
CA ALA A 25 -12.43 -11.47 3.12
C ALA A 25 -11.80 -10.06 3.09
N LEU A 26 -10.82 -9.84 2.20
CA LEU A 26 -10.18 -8.53 2.04
C LEU A 26 -11.10 -7.51 1.37
N VAL A 27 -11.99 -7.92 0.47
CA VAL A 27 -12.99 -7.01 -0.11
C VAL A 27 -13.95 -6.52 0.96
N GLU A 28 -14.49 -7.43 1.77
CA GLU A 28 -15.39 -7.10 2.87
C GLU A 28 -14.71 -6.17 3.89
N ALA A 29 -13.49 -6.50 4.33
CA ALA A 29 -12.73 -5.65 5.24
C ALA A 29 -12.36 -4.29 4.61
N GLY A 30 -12.08 -4.25 3.31
CA GLY A 30 -11.74 -3.03 2.59
C GLY A 30 -12.94 -2.08 2.43
N ASP A 31 -14.14 -2.63 2.26
CA ASP A 31 -15.37 -1.83 2.13
C ASP A 31 -15.79 -1.19 3.48
N GLU A 32 -15.42 -1.81 4.60
CA GLU A 32 -15.61 -1.28 5.96
C GLU A 32 -14.48 -0.34 6.42
N ALA A 33 -13.33 -0.34 5.73
CA ALA A 33 -12.17 0.47 6.07
C ALA A 33 -12.17 1.82 5.33
N GLU A 34 -11.47 2.80 5.89
CA GLU A 34 -11.16 4.05 5.19
C GLU A 34 -10.07 3.86 4.12
N LEU A 35 -9.19 2.87 4.33
CA LEU A 35 -8.08 2.52 3.47
C LEU A 35 -7.68 1.05 3.70
N LEU A 36 -7.47 0.29 2.62
CA LEU A 36 -6.92 -1.06 2.70
C LEU A 36 -5.45 -1.08 2.27
N VAL A 37 -4.58 -1.69 3.08
CA VAL A 37 -3.15 -1.83 2.76
C VAL A 37 -2.82 -3.30 2.53
N LEU A 38 -2.24 -3.62 1.37
CA LEU A 38 -1.84 -4.96 1.00
C LEU A 38 -0.35 -5.01 0.63
N GLY A 39 0.29 -6.15 0.86
CA GLY A 39 1.59 -6.42 0.24
C GLY A 39 1.46 -6.54 -1.27
N SER A 40 2.36 -5.93 -2.03
CA SER A 40 2.32 -5.97 -3.49
C SER A 40 2.84 -7.30 -4.07
N ARG A 41 3.59 -8.10 -3.30
CA ARG A 41 4.19 -9.37 -3.77
C ARG A 41 3.51 -10.59 -3.16
N ALA A 42 3.38 -11.64 -3.96
CA ALA A 42 3.01 -12.97 -3.48
C ALA A 42 4.18 -13.60 -2.71
N PHE A 43 3.86 -14.49 -1.76
CA PHE A 43 4.85 -15.29 -1.04
C PHE A 43 5.69 -16.21 -1.96
N SER A 44 5.22 -16.47 -3.18
CA SER A 44 5.95 -17.21 -4.23
C SER A 44 6.83 -16.24 -5.05
N GLY A 45 8.15 -16.28 -4.83
CA GLY A 45 9.16 -15.38 -5.40
C GLY A 45 9.37 -15.41 -6.91
N PHE A 46 8.33 -15.18 -7.72
CA PHE A 46 8.43 -14.97 -9.16
C PHE A 46 8.24 -13.49 -9.51
N GLY A 47 9.34 -12.84 -9.91
CA GLY A 47 9.32 -11.61 -10.71
C GLY A 47 9.16 -10.31 -9.90
N ASP A 48 10.08 -9.38 -10.13
CA ASP A 48 10.24 -8.13 -9.40
C ASP A 48 9.17 -7.04 -9.68
N PHE A 49 7.97 -7.43 -10.14
CA PHE A 49 6.92 -6.46 -10.48
C PHE A 49 5.48 -7.01 -10.55
N MET A 50 5.20 -8.26 -10.15
CA MET A 50 3.83 -8.77 -10.26
C MET A 50 3.06 -8.56 -8.97
N ALA A 51 1.95 -7.80 -9.06
CA ALA A 51 0.92 -7.79 -8.03
C ALA A 51 0.44 -9.22 -7.77
N GLY A 52 0.41 -9.64 -6.51
CA GLY A 52 -0.12 -10.96 -6.15
C GLY A 52 -1.57 -11.15 -6.64
N SER A 53 -1.96 -12.38 -6.96
CA SER A 53 -3.31 -12.68 -7.49
C SER A 53 -4.43 -12.20 -6.57
N VAL A 54 -4.25 -12.32 -5.25
CA VAL A 54 -5.18 -11.80 -4.24
C VAL A 54 -5.26 -10.27 -4.32
N ALA A 55 -4.11 -9.59 -4.32
CA ALA A 55 -4.05 -8.13 -4.38
C ALA A 55 -4.74 -7.59 -5.63
N LEU A 56 -4.52 -8.21 -6.80
CA LEU A 56 -5.14 -7.79 -8.05
C LEU A 56 -6.67 -7.94 -8.02
N VAL A 57 -7.17 -9.09 -7.53
CA VAL A 57 -8.62 -9.32 -7.42
C VAL A 57 -9.26 -8.36 -6.41
N THR A 58 -8.59 -8.09 -5.29
CA THR A 58 -9.09 -7.17 -4.26
C THR A 58 -9.12 -5.73 -4.76
N VAL A 59 -8.05 -5.23 -5.37
CA VAL A 59 -7.98 -3.87 -5.96
C VAL A 59 -9.08 -3.65 -6.99
N ALA A 60 -9.43 -4.67 -7.77
CA ALA A 60 -10.48 -4.56 -8.77
C ALA A 60 -11.91 -4.53 -8.20
N ARG A 61 -12.10 -4.83 -6.90
CA ARG A 61 -13.43 -5.04 -6.31
C ARG A 61 -13.75 -4.15 -5.11
N VAL A 62 -12.74 -3.68 -4.36
CA VAL A 62 -12.94 -2.81 -3.20
C VAL A 62 -13.39 -1.42 -3.66
N ALA A 63 -14.41 -0.86 -3.00
CA ALA A 63 -14.92 0.47 -3.32
C ALA A 63 -14.10 1.63 -2.72
N ARG A 64 -13.21 1.30 -1.78
CA ARG A 64 -12.34 2.23 -1.03
C ARG A 64 -10.90 2.24 -1.56
N PRO A 65 -10.10 3.26 -1.21
CA PRO A 65 -8.69 3.29 -1.60
C PRO A 65 -7.94 2.02 -1.16
N VAL A 66 -7.06 1.52 -2.04
CA VAL A 66 -6.18 0.38 -1.76
C VAL A 66 -4.73 0.77 -2.02
N VAL A 67 -3.86 0.58 -1.03
CA VAL A 67 -2.42 0.83 -1.13
C VAL A 67 -1.66 -0.48 -1.19
N LEU A 68 -0.82 -0.63 -2.23
CA LEU A 68 0.07 -1.77 -2.39
C LEU A 68 1.48 -1.40 -1.92
N VAL A 69 2.00 -2.12 -0.92
CA VAL A 69 3.32 -1.86 -0.31
C VAL A 69 4.34 -2.92 -0.73
N ARG A 70 5.52 -2.47 -1.17
CA ARG A 70 6.69 -3.33 -1.41
C ARG A 70 7.50 -3.45 -0.12
N ALA A 71 7.57 -4.66 0.45
CA ALA A 71 8.15 -4.90 1.78
C ALA A 71 9.69 -4.79 1.86
N ASP A 72 10.40 -4.73 0.73
CA ASP A 72 11.86 -4.73 0.64
C ASP A 72 12.47 -3.38 0.22
N GLN A 73 11.66 -2.34 0.10
CA GLN A 73 12.14 -0.99 -0.20
C GLN A 73 12.65 -0.34 1.10
N PRO A 74 13.95 0.00 1.22
CA PRO A 74 14.45 0.76 2.35
C PRO A 74 13.74 2.12 2.46
N VAL A 75 13.57 2.63 3.68
CA VAL A 75 12.88 3.90 3.97
C VAL A 75 13.49 5.08 3.19
N ASP A 76 14.79 5.03 2.94
CA ASP A 76 15.53 6.01 2.15
C ASP A 76 15.07 6.08 0.67
N ASP A 77 14.32 5.09 0.17
CA ASP A 77 13.74 5.10 -1.18
C ASP A 77 12.52 6.02 -1.31
N GLU A 78 11.92 6.43 -0.20
CA GLU A 78 10.84 7.44 -0.19
C GLU A 78 11.37 8.84 -0.57
N HIS A 79 12.68 9.02 -0.46
CA HIS A 79 13.37 10.29 -0.67
C HIS A 79 14.14 10.32 -2.00
N GLY A 80 14.36 11.53 -2.52
CA GLY A 80 15.18 11.75 -3.71
C GLY A 80 16.65 11.34 -3.46
N PRO A 81 17.44 11.02 -4.49
CA PRO A 81 18.84 10.72 -4.30
C PRO A 81 19.63 11.95 -3.79
N ASP A 82 20.70 11.71 -3.03
CA ASP A 82 21.65 12.76 -2.62
C ASP A 82 22.41 13.34 -3.83
N ALA A 83 23.25 14.35 -3.60
CA ALA A 83 24.08 14.97 -4.65
C ALA A 83 25.04 13.99 -5.36
N ARG A 84 25.21 12.77 -4.83
CA ARG A 84 26.03 11.70 -5.42
C ARG A 84 25.19 10.59 -6.04
N GLY A 85 23.87 10.76 -6.15
CA GLY A 85 22.96 9.78 -6.74
C GLY A 85 22.58 8.61 -5.82
N ARG A 86 22.84 8.69 -4.51
CA ARG A 86 22.60 7.59 -3.56
C ARG A 86 21.30 7.78 -2.79
N PRO A 87 20.60 6.71 -2.38
CA PRO A 87 19.46 6.80 -1.46
C PRO A 87 19.84 7.54 -0.17
N SER A 88 18.95 8.37 0.35
CA SER A 88 19.19 9.14 1.58
C SER A 88 17.88 9.57 2.23
N ALA A 89 17.69 9.27 3.51
CA ALA A 89 16.55 9.77 4.29
C ALA A 89 16.59 11.28 4.62
N HIS A 90 17.64 12.01 4.19
CA HIS A 90 17.84 13.42 4.53
C HIS A 90 17.55 14.40 3.37
N THR A 91 17.20 13.86 2.20
CA THR A 91 16.75 14.65 1.05
C THR A 91 15.23 14.83 1.10
N PRO A 92 14.63 15.71 0.27
CA PRO A 92 13.18 15.79 0.17
C PRO A 92 12.55 14.47 -0.28
N TYR A 93 11.27 14.26 0.08
CA TYR A 93 10.47 13.18 -0.47
C TYR A 93 10.43 13.23 -2.00
N ARG A 94 10.30 12.06 -2.63
CA ARG A 94 10.08 11.97 -4.07
C ARG A 94 8.72 12.57 -4.44
N ASP A 95 8.62 13.01 -5.69
CA ASP A 95 7.36 13.50 -6.24
C ASP A 95 6.30 12.39 -6.23
N ILE A 96 5.08 12.77 -5.85
CA ILE A 96 3.90 11.92 -5.99
C ILE A 96 3.45 11.99 -7.46
N VAL A 97 3.38 10.83 -8.11
CA VAL A 97 2.90 10.70 -9.50
C VAL A 97 1.48 10.17 -9.49
N VAL A 98 0.56 10.89 -10.13
CA VAL A 98 -0.85 10.50 -10.25
C VAL A 98 -1.18 10.25 -11.73
N GLY A 99 -1.66 9.04 -12.04
CA GLY A 99 -2.23 8.73 -13.35
C GLY A 99 -3.68 9.20 -13.41
N VAL A 100 -3.99 10.11 -14.33
CA VAL A 100 -5.34 10.63 -14.53
C VAL A 100 -5.87 10.23 -15.90
N ASP A 101 -7.13 9.79 -15.94
CA ASP A 101 -7.89 9.68 -17.19
C ASP A 101 -8.65 11.00 -17.39
N PRO A 102 -8.33 11.81 -18.42
CA PRO A 102 -8.97 13.10 -18.63
C PRO A 102 -10.48 12.98 -18.97
N THR A 103 -10.97 11.78 -19.28
CA THR A 103 -12.37 11.53 -19.60
C THR A 103 -13.23 11.19 -18.38
N HIS A 104 -12.61 10.96 -17.22
CA HIS A 104 -13.29 10.58 -15.99
C HIS A 104 -12.99 11.56 -14.84
N PRO A 105 -13.94 11.79 -13.91
CA PRO A 105 -13.67 12.56 -12.70
C PRO A 105 -12.54 11.94 -11.87
N CYS A 106 -11.57 12.75 -11.44
CA CYS A 106 -10.42 12.30 -10.65
C CYS A 106 -10.26 13.08 -9.33
N GLN A 107 -11.25 13.86 -8.90
CA GLN A 107 -11.14 14.69 -7.70
C GLN A 107 -10.92 13.87 -6.43
N GLU A 108 -11.60 12.73 -6.28
CA GLU A 108 -11.39 11.84 -5.13
C GLU A 108 -9.99 11.25 -5.11
N LEU A 109 -9.46 10.90 -6.28
CA LEU A 109 -8.07 10.44 -6.44
C LEU A 109 -7.07 11.52 -6.03
N LEU A 110 -7.30 12.77 -6.47
CA LEU A 110 -6.42 13.89 -6.12
C LEU A 110 -6.50 14.26 -4.64
N ALA A 111 -7.70 14.22 -4.04
CA ALA A 111 -7.90 14.46 -2.61
C ALA A 111 -7.31 13.36 -1.73
N PHE A 112 -7.17 12.15 -2.25
CA PHE A 112 -6.43 11.08 -1.59
C PHE A 112 -4.91 11.26 -1.71
N ALA A 113 -4.43 11.78 -2.84
CA ALA A 113 -3.01 11.92 -3.12
C ALA A 113 -2.33 13.14 -2.49
N PHE A 114 -3.06 14.21 -2.16
CA PHE A 114 -2.54 15.50 -1.66
C PHE A 114 -3.39 16.07 -0.52
#